data_AF-A0AA88N5M4-F1
#
_entry.id   AF-A0AA88N5M4-F1
#
_cell.length_a   1.000
_cell.length_b   1.000
_cell.length_c   1.000
_cell.angle_alpha   90.00
_cell.angle_beta   90.00
_cell.angle_gamma   90.00
#
_symmetry.space_group_name_H-M   'P 1'
#
loop_
_entity.id
_entity.type
_entity.pdbx_description
1 polymer ?
#
loop_
_entity_poly.entity_id
_entity_poly.type
_entity_poly.pdbx_seq_one_letter_code
_entity_poly.pdbx_strand_id
1 'polypeptide(L)'
;MENIVDAVIGLFLSKPEFVTVLADQQVVHGRDIILTCQANTADVTVSWEKHGQKLRCVEGKHKMRTIGTNCVLEISNAVDSDEGNYTVTLSNKLGSTSCSALVRIIIKEWRKVEWKQERMLKSLKTFQICNEVQELRFLLCGPVGAGKSSTINTIRSIFEGRQFIDCLAAAGSTTSHTLCYERFQIANEEGSFPFAFNDIMGAETYSGVLSEDIISALKGHIKEGYTFNSETQLSESSLYYNKNPTLSDQMHCLVFVMPADKISTQDTKFMQKMKSVVKAASSMGIPHVVFMTRVDLACPLAKKDLQNVYKSKKIKDNMEKCSYELGVTVNRIFPVLNYHDQIHMNEDINCLMLDALTQITYFANDYVLKKSSKQQSKCE
;
A
#
# COMPACT_ATOMS: atom_id res chain seq x y z
N MET A 1 0.39 -61.25 40.35
CA MET A 1 -0.44 -60.04 40.55
C MET A 1 -0.38 -59.13 39.33
N GLU A 2 0.79 -58.90 38.72
CA GLU A 2 0.94 -58.13 37.45
C GLU A 2 -0.02 -58.56 36.32
N ASN A 3 -0.15 -59.85 36.03
CA ASN A 3 -1.04 -60.34 34.94
C ASN A 3 -2.54 -60.06 35.14
N ILE A 4 -3.01 -59.84 36.37
CA ILE A 4 -4.43 -59.50 36.63
C ILE A 4 -4.64 -57.99 36.46
N VAL A 5 -3.65 -57.18 36.84
CA VAL A 5 -3.71 -55.72 36.66
C VAL A 5 -3.71 -55.37 35.17
N ASP A 6 -2.86 -56.02 34.36
CA ASP A 6 -2.84 -55.84 32.90
C ASP A 6 -4.11 -56.35 32.20
N ALA A 7 -4.69 -57.45 32.69
CA ALA A 7 -5.96 -57.98 32.16
C ALA A 7 -7.17 -57.10 32.52
N VAL A 8 -7.19 -56.52 33.72
CA VAL A 8 -8.25 -55.60 34.18
C VAL A 8 -8.12 -54.22 33.52
N ILE A 9 -6.89 -53.72 33.32
CA ILE A 9 -6.64 -52.51 32.52
C ILE A 9 -7.09 -52.73 31.07
N GLY A 10 -6.83 -53.93 30.52
CA GLY A 10 -7.28 -54.37 29.19
C GLY A 10 -8.78 -54.25 28.91
N LEU A 11 -9.63 -54.36 29.95
CA LEU A 11 -11.09 -54.32 29.82
C LEU A 11 -11.67 -52.91 29.64
N PHE A 12 -10.90 -51.85 29.88
CA PHE A 12 -11.33 -50.45 29.74
C PHE A 12 -10.61 -49.69 28.62
N LEU A 13 -9.82 -50.40 27.80
CA LEU A 13 -9.12 -49.84 26.65
C LEU A 13 -10.04 -49.78 25.43
N SER A 14 -10.30 -48.58 24.93
CA SER A 14 -11.02 -48.36 23.67
C SER A 14 -10.05 -47.98 22.55
N LYS A 15 -10.44 -48.29 21.31
CA LYS A 15 -9.76 -47.73 20.13
C LYS A 15 -9.90 -46.19 20.18
N PRO A 16 -8.83 -45.43 19.87
CA PRO A 16 -8.89 -43.97 19.90
C PRO A 16 -9.89 -43.46 18.86
N GLU A 17 -10.80 -42.60 19.29
CA GLU A 17 -11.76 -41.89 18.46
C GLU A 17 -11.81 -40.42 18.86
N PHE A 18 -12.08 -39.53 17.90
CA PHE A 18 -12.24 -38.11 18.17
C PHE A 18 -13.64 -37.81 18.70
N VAL A 19 -13.70 -37.23 19.89
CA VAL A 19 -14.90 -36.55 20.41
C VAL A 19 -15.02 -35.16 19.78
N THR A 20 -13.90 -34.46 19.63
CA THR A 20 -13.81 -33.22 18.86
C THR A 20 -12.64 -33.29 17.90
N VAL A 21 -12.87 -32.84 16.67
CA VAL A 21 -11.86 -32.78 15.60
C VAL A 21 -11.27 -31.39 15.50
N LEU A 22 -10.14 -31.27 14.81
CA LEU A 22 -9.57 -29.96 14.47
C LEU A 22 -10.53 -29.18 13.55
N ALA A 23 -10.49 -27.86 13.66
CA ALA A 23 -11.24 -26.95 12.80
C ALA A 23 -10.28 -26.00 12.08
N ASP A 24 -10.60 -25.67 10.82
CA ASP A 24 -9.90 -24.66 10.05
C ASP A 24 -9.89 -23.33 10.79
N GLN A 25 -8.75 -22.63 10.76
CA GLN A 25 -8.60 -21.35 11.46
C GLN A 25 -7.83 -20.32 10.64
N GLN A 26 -8.21 -19.06 10.81
CA GLN A 26 -7.45 -17.91 10.36
C GLN A 26 -6.80 -17.26 11.58
N VAL A 27 -5.47 -17.23 11.61
CA VAL A 27 -4.70 -16.68 12.73
C VAL A 27 -3.99 -15.42 12.27
N VAL A 28 -4.13 -14.35 13.04
CA VAL A 28 -3.44 -13.09 12.73
C VAL A 28 -1.93 -13.28 12.95
N HIS A 29 -1.11 -12.84 12.00
CA HIS A 29 0.35 -12.82 12.12
C HIS A 29 0.78 -12.25 13.48
N GLY A 30 1.67 -12.96 14.16
CA GLY A 30 2.17 -12.64 15.50
C GLY A 30 1.30 -13.12 16.67
N ARG A 31 0.12 -13.70 16.42
CA ARG A 31 -0.71 -14.37 17.44
C ARG A 31 -0.34 -15.85 17.55
N ASP A 32 -0.78 -16.49 18.62
CA ASP A 32 -0.53 -17.91 18.82
C ASP A 32 -1.59 -18.73 18.08
N ILE A 33 -1.14 -19.82 17.45
CA ILE A 33 -2.00 -20.83 16.83
C ILE A 33 -2.29 -21.87 17.91
N ILE A 34 -3.56 -22.19 18.16
CA ILE A 34 -3.96 -23.22 19.12
C ILE A 34 -4.83 -24.24 18.40
N LEU A 35 -4.29 -25.44 18.20
CA LEU A 35 -4.99 -26.58 17.63
C LEU A 35 -5.35 -27.56 18.74
N THR A 36 -6.64 -27.82 18.92
CA THR A 36 -7.15 -28.67 19.99
C THR A 36 -8.08 -29.72 19.44
N CYS A 37 -7.90 -30.97 19.87
CA CYS A 37 -8.84 -32.07 19.66
C CYS A 37 -9.02 -32.85 20.96
N GLN A 38 -10.12 -33.58 21.07
CA GLN A 38 -10.43 -34.41 22.23
C GLN A 38 -10.60 -35.86 21.82
N ALA A 39 -9.95 -36.76 22.54
CA ALA A 39 -10.07 -38.20 22.39
C ALA A 39 -11.19 -38.78 23.28
N ASN A 40 -11.70 -39.96 22.94
CA ASN A 40 -12.60 -40.72 23.81
C ASN A 40 -11.88 -41.38 25.01
N THR A 41 -10.55 -41.50 24.97
CA THR A 41 -9.72 -42.11 26.01
C THR A 41 -8.44 -41.30 26.25
N ALA A 42 -7.92 -41.34 27.48
CA ALA A 42 -6.65 -40.70 27.84
C ALA A 42 -5.43 -41.55 27.46
N ASP A 43 -5.64 -42.85 27.18
CA ASP A 43 -4.58 -43.76 26.71
C ASP A 43 -4.34 -43.60 25.21
N VAL A 44 -3.68 -42.49 24.85
CA VAL A 44 -3.32 -42.18 23.47
C VAL A 44 -1.89 -41.67 23.37
N THR A 45 -1.16 -42.16 22.37
CA THR A 45 0.02 -41.49 21.84
C THR A 45 -0.43 -40.49 20.79
N VAL A 46 0.03 -39.24 20.91
CA VAL A 46 -0.33 -38.14 20.01
C VAL A 46 0.86 -37.82 19.11
N SER A 47 0.63 -37.80 17.79
CA SER A 47 1.60 -37.30 16.83
C SER A 47 1.00 -36.23 15.94
N TRP A 48 1.76 -35.16 15.71
CA TRP A 48 1.38 -34.05 14.85
C TRP A 48 2.20 -34.06 13.57
N GLU A 49 1.54 -33.69 12.49
CA GLU A 49 2.14 -33.53 11.18
C GLU A 49 1.73 -32.18 10.58
N LYS A 50 2.62 -31.61 9.78
CA LYS A 50 2.34 -30.45 8.94
C LYS A 50 2.67 -30.81 7.51
N HIS A 51 1.71 -30.65 6.60
CA HIS A 51 1.86 -31.02 5.18
C HIS A 51 2.35 -32.47 4.98
N GLY A 52 1.83 -33.40 5.81
CA GLY A 52 2.21 -34.82 5.78
C GLY A 52 3.61 -35.14 6.31
N GLN A 53 4.34 -34.16 6.85
CA GLN A 53 5.62 -34.39 7.51
C GLN A 53 5.47 -34.26 9.02
N LYS A 54 6.07 -35.20 9.77
CA LYS A 54 6.07 -35.16 11.24
C LYS A 54 6.58 -33.81 11.74
N LEU A 55 5.76 -33.13 12.54
CA LEU A 55 6.08 -31.81 13.07
C LEU A 55 7.22 -31.94 14.07
N ARG A 56 8.35 -31.30 13.77
CA ARG A 56 9.49 -31.22 14.69
C ARG A 56 9.24 -30.09 15.69
N CYS A 57 9.26 -30.41 16.98
CA CYS A 57 9.18 -29.38 18.03
C CYS A 57 10.38 -28.46 17.93
N VAL A 58 10.11 -27.15 17.87
CA VAL A 58 11.12 -26.10 17.93
C VAL A 58 10.95 -25.45 19.30
N GLU A 59 12.02 -25.45 20.09
CA GLU A 59 12.00 -24.89 21.44
C GLU A 59 11.55 -23.43 21.43
N GLY A 60 10.69 -23.04 22.39
CA GLY A 60 10.10 -21.71 22.46
C GLY A 60 9.02 -21.40 21.42
N LYS A 61 8.91 -22.18 20.34
CA LYS A 61 7.92 -22.00 19.27
C LYS A 61 6.76 -22.97 19.38
N HIS A 62 7.04 -24.27 19.58
CA HIS A 62 6.04 -25.33 19.63
C HIS A 62 5.87 -25.84 21.07
N LYS A 63 4.63 -25.95 21.55
CA LYS A 63 4.29 -26.65 22.78
C LYS A 63 3.19 -27.66 22.49
N MET A 64 3.50 -28.94 22.68
CA MET A 64 2.53 -30.03 22.59
C MET A 64 2.16 -30.46 24.00
N ARG A 65 0.86 -30.58 24.28
CA ARG A 65 0.34 -30.96 25.59
C ARG A 65 -0.79 -31.96 25.43
N THR A 66 -0.79 -32.98 26.28
CA THR A 66 -1.92 -33.88 26.47
C THR A 66 -2.38 -33.75 27.90
N ILE A 67 -3.61 -33.29 28.12
CA ILE A 67 -4.21 -33.09 29.45
C ILE A 67 -5.48 -33.91 29.52
N GLY A 68 -5.41 -35.07 30.18
CA GLY A 68 -6.50 -36.05 30.16
C GLY A 68 -6.77 -36.51 28.74
N THR A 69 -7.97 -36.27 28.23
CA THR A 69 -8.37 -36.61 26.85
C THR A 69 -8.13 -35.48 25.83
N ASN A 70 -7.70 -34.30 26.28
CA ASN A 70 -7.48 -33.15 25.40
C ASN A 70 -6.04 -33.15 24.88
N CYS A 71 -5.88 -33.03 23.57
CA CYS A 71 -4.60 -32.93 22.88
C CYS A 71 -4.48 -31.53 22.28
N VAL A 72 -3.39 -30.83 22.59
CA VAL A 72 -3.19 -29.42 22.21
C VAL A 72 -1.83 -29.25 21.56
N LEU A 73 -1.81 -28.57 20.41
CA LEU A 73 -0.62 -28.00 19.80
C LEU A 73 -0.73 -26.47 19.81
N GLU A 74 0.19 -25.84 20.53
CA GLU A 74 0.37 -24.38 20.56
C GLU A 74 1.60 -24.02 19.73
N ILE A 75 1.43 -23.10 18.78
CA ILE A 75 2.53 -22.52 17.98
C ILE A 75 2.55 -21.02 18.26
N SER A 76 3.57 -20.56 18.99
CA SER A 76 3.66 -19.16 19.42
C SER A 76 4.11 -18.23 18.29
N ASN A 77 3.64 -16.98 18.29
CA ASN A 77 4.07 -15.93 17.33
C ASN A 77 3.99 -16.37 15.85
N ALA A 78 2.78 -16.58 15.34
CA ALA A 78 2.48 -17.02 13.97
C ALA A 78 3.21 -16.19 12.90
N VAL A 79 3.85 -16.88 11.96
CA VAL A 79 4.46 -16.31 10.75
C VAL A 79 3.97 -17.07 9.51
N ASP A 80 4.19 -16.52 8.31
CA ASP A 80 3.69 -17.12 7.05
C ASP A 80 4.13 -18.59 6.88
N SER A 81 5.34 -18.95 7.32
CA SER A 81 5.84 -20.33 7.26
C SER A 81 5.09 -21.30 8.17
N ASP A 82 4.25 -20.81 9.10
CA ASP A 82 3.37 -21.60 9.95
C ASP A 82 2.03 -21.92 9.27
N GLU A 83 1.69 -21.28 8.15
CA GLU A 83 0.52 -21.65 7.34
C GLU A 83 0.62 -23.10 6.85
N GLY A 84 -0.50 -23.83 6.89
CA GLY A 84 -0.55 -25.17 6.32
C GLY A 84 -1.66 -26.08 6.83
N ASN A 85 -1.69 -27.29 6.27
CA ASN A 85 -2.58 -28.34 6.74
C ASN A 85 -1.89 -29.11 7.88
N TYR A 86 -2.52 -29.11 9.05
CA TYR A 86 -2.04 -29.81 10.24
C TYR A 86 -2.88 -31.05 10.47
N THR A 87 -2.23 -32.18 10.73
CA THR A 87 -2.88 -33.45 11.05
C THR A 87 -2.46 -33.89 12.44
N VAL A 88 -3.44 -34.29 13.25
CA VAL A 88 -3.21 -34.99 14.51
C VAL A 88 -3.60 -36.44 14.35
N THR A 89 -2.71 -37.33 14.76
CA THR A 89 -2.94 -38.78 14.79
C THR A 89 -2.90 -39.25 16.25
N LEU A 90 -3.97 -39.92 16.67
CA LEU A 90 -4.10 -40.56 17.96
C LEU A 90 -3.92 -42.06 17.77
N SER A 91 -3.05 -42.69 18.56
CA SER A 91 -2.81 -44.13 18.46
C SER A 91 -2.64 -44.82 19.82
N ASN A 92 -3.08 -46.07 19.89
CA ASN A 92 -2.75 -47.00 20.97
C ASN A 92 -2.67 -48.43 20.39
N LYS A 93 -2.54 -49.44 21.25
CA LYS A 93 -2.41 -50.85 20.82
C LYS A 93 -3.62 -51.40 20.05
N LEU A 94 -4.78 -50.74 20.11
CA LEU A 94 -6.03 -51.17 19.45
C LEU A 94 -6.25 -50.49 18.09
N GLY A 95 -5.47 -49.46 17.77
CA GLY A 95 -5.51 -48.82 16.45
C GLY A 95 -5.13 -47.35 16.49
N SER A 96 -5.41 -46.67 15.38
CA SER A 96 -5.18 -45.24 15.22
C SER A 96 -6.32 -44.55 14.48
N THR A 97 -6.40 -43.23 14.65
CA THR A 97 -7.30 -42.33 13.92
C THR A 97 -6.60 -40.99 13.70
N SER A 98 -6.97 -40.26 12.66
CA SER A 98 -6.41 -38.95 12.34
C SER A 98 -7.45 -37.96 11.85
N CYS A 99 -7.28 -36.68 12.17
CA CYS A 99 -8.06 -35.59 11.59
C CYS A 99 -7.14 -34.40 11.24
N SER A 100 -7.60 -33.54 10.33
CA SER A 100 -6.79 -32.43 9.80
C SER A 100 -7.54 -31.11 9.82
N ALA A 101 -6.79 -30.01 9.88
CA ALA A 101 -7.31 -28.66 9.71
C ALA A 101 -6.31 -27.75 8.97
N LEU A 102 -6.86 -26.86 8.15
CA LEU A 102 -6.12 -25.81 7.48
C LEU A 102 -5.97 -24.59 8.40
N VAL A 103 -4.73 -24.24 8.70
CA VAL A 103 -4.38 -22.97 9.35
C VAL A 103 -3.94 -21.99 8.29
N ARG A 104 -4.61 -20.83 8.20
CA ARG A 104 -4.22 -19.70 7.35
C ARG A 104 -3.69 -18.55 8.21
N ILE A 105 -2.60 -17.93 7.76
CA ILE A 105 -2.03 -16.77 8.46
C ILE A 105 -2.53 -15.52 7.75
N ILE A 106 -3.30 -14.71 8.47
CA ILE A 106 -3.85 -13.45 7.95
C ILE A 106 -3.11 -12.27 8.57
N ILE A 107 -3.06 -11.15 7.86
CA ILE A 107 -2.59 -9.90 8.42
C ILE A 107 -3.81 -9.05 8.77
N LYS A 108 -3.84 -8.56 10.01
CA LYS A 108 -4.83 -7.56 10.40
C LYS A 108 -4.60 -6.30 9.58
N GLU A 109 -5.69 -5.75 9.05
CA GLU A 109 -5.67 -4.49 8.33
C GLU A 109 -4.90 -3.42 9.14
N TRP A 110 -3.79 -2.92 8.59
CA TRP A 110 -2.92 -1.97 9.32
C TRP A 110 -3.27 -0.50 9.06
N ARG A 111 -4.13 -0.22 8.08
CA ARG A 111 -4.79 1.07 7.87
C ARG A 111 -6.18 0.85 7.34
N LYS A 112 -7.14 1.59 7.89
CA LYS A 112 -8.52 1.56 7.43
C LYS A 112 -8.70 2.55 6.29
N VAL A 113 -9.42 2.13 5.27
CA VAL A 113 -9.97 3.00 4.23
C VAL A 113 -11.47 3.05 4.40
N GLU A 114 -12.06 4.23 4.26
CA GLU A 114 -13.50 4.33 4.17
C GLU A 114 -13.95 3.95 2.75
N TRP A 115 -14.44 2.72 2.58
CA TRP A 115 -14.94 2.20 1.30
C TRP A 115 -16.35 2.75 0.97
N LYS A 116 -16.49 4.08 0.97
CA LYS A 116 -17.72 4.81 0.66
C LYS A 116 -17.39 6.10 -0.09
N GLN A 117 -17.42 6.06 -1.42
CA GLN A 117 -16.94 7.17 -2.24
C GLN A 117 -17.73 8.47 -2.05
N GLU A 118 -19.04 8.39 -1.82
CA GLU A 118 -19.93 9.56 -1.75
C GLU A 118 -19.51 10.57 -0.68
N ARG A 119 -19.11 10.07 0.49
CA ARG A 119 -18.68 10.93 1.60
C ARG A 119 -17.39 11.66 1.30
N MET A 120 -16.41 10.96 0.71
CA MET A 120 -15.12 11.54 0.33
C MET A 120 -15.29 12.56 -0.79
N LEU A 121 -16.07 12.23 -1.81
CA LEU A 121 -16.45 13.15 -2.88
C LEU A 121 -17.14 14.39 -2.33
N LYS A 122 -18.12 14.22 -1.43
CA LYS A 122 -18.81 15.35 -0.80
C LYS A 122 -17.81 16.25 -0.06
N SER A 123 -16.90 15.68 0.72
CA SER A 123 -15.87 16.44 1.44
C SER A 123 -14.98 17.25 0.51
N LEU A 124 -14.55 16.68 -0.62
CA LEU A 124 -13.71 17.35 -1.60
C LEU A 124 -14.48 18.40 -2.42
N LYS A 125 -15.77 18.15 -2.73
CA LYS A 125 -16.66 19.11 -3.40
C LYS A 125 -16.94 20.35 -2.57
N THR A 126 -17.10 20.19 -1.25
CA THR A 126 -17.36 21.32 -0.34
C THR A 126 -16.09 21.98 0.20
N PHE A 127 -14.92 21.49 -0.21
CA PHE A 127 -13.64 22.01 0.26
C PHE A 127 -13.40 23.43 -0.28
N GLN A 128 -12.94 24.32 0.60
CA GLN A 128 -12.56 25.68 0.26
C GLN A 128 -11.15 25.95 0.77
N ILE A 129 -10.32 26.61 -0.04
CA ILE A 129 -8.99 27.04 0.38
C ILE A 129 -9.15 28.23 1.32
N CYS A 130 -8.51 28.16 2.48
CA CYS A 130 -8.65 29.17 3.52
C CYS A 130 -7.66 30.35 3.35
N ASN A 131 -7.44 30.84 2.12
CA ASN A 131 -6.36 31.82 1.85
C ASN A 131 -6.50 32.55 0.49
N GLU A 132 -5.56 33.48 0.19
CA GLU A 132 -5.46 34.24 -1.07
C GLU A 132 -5.20 33.37 -2.32
N VAL A 133 -4.72 32.14 -2.12
CA VAL A 133 -4.48 31.18 -3.20
C VAL A 133 -5.81 30.60 -3.67
N GLN A 134 -6.12 30.75 -4.96
CA GLN A 134 -7.37 30.27 -5.55
C GLN A 134 -7.36 28.76 -5.87
N GLU A 135 -6.18 28.15 -5.93
CA GLU A 135 -6.01 26.75 -6.36
C GLU A 135 -4.80 26.08 -5.70
N LEU A 136 -4.98 24.89 -5.12
CA LEU A 136 -3.88 24.05 -4.66
C LEU A 136 -3.27 23.29 -5.84
N ARG A 137 -1.94 23.22 -5.88
CA ARG A 137 -1.18 22.68 -7.00
C ARG A 137 -0.33 21.51 -6.55
N PHE A 138 -0.43 20.40 -7.27
CA PHE A 138 0.22 19.14 -6.95
C PHE A 138 1.17 18.77 -8.07
N LEU A 139 2.47 18.64 -7.78
CA LEU A 139 3.45 18.21 -8.77
C LEU A 139 3.56 16.68 -8.76
N LEU A 140 3.26 16.03 -9.88
CA LEU A 140 3.47 14.58 -10.02
C LEU A 140 4.88 14.34 -10.54
N CYS A 141 5.63 13.47 -9.86
CA CYS A 141 6.99 13.12 -10.24
C CYS A 141 7.22 11.62 -10.05
N GLY A 142 8.04 10.99 -10.90
CA GLY A 142 8.28 9.55 -10.82
C GLY A 142 8.81 8.97 -12.12
N PRO A 143 9.18 7.67 -12.11
CA PRO A 143 9.79 7.05 -13.27
C PRO A 143 8.85 7.00 -14.48
N VAL A 144 9.42 6.78 -15.67
CA VAL A 144 8.63 6.53 -16.89
C VAL A 144 7.76 5.30 -16.66
N GLY A 145 6.50 5.36 -17.10
CA GLY A 145 5.53 4.28 -16.90
C GLY A 145 5.04 4.08 -15.46
N ALA A 146 5.42 4.93 -14.50
CA ALA A 146 4.92 4.84 -13.12
C ALA A 146 3.40 5.05 -12.98
N GLY A 147 2.77 5.65 -14.00
CA GLY A 147 1.33 5.94 -14.01
C GLY A 147 0.99 7.36 -13.58
N LYS A 148 1.87 8.35 -13.79
CA LYS A 148 1.62 9.76 -13.45
C LYS A 148 0.37 10.31 -14.15
N SER A 149 0.35 10.30 -15.48
CA SER A 149 -0.81 10.74 -16.27
C SER A 149 -2.04 9.84 -16.02
N SER A 150 -1.84 8.53 -15.81
CA SER A 150 -2.93 7.61 -15.44
C SER A 150 -3.57 7.96 -14.09
N THR A 151 -2.80 8.48 -13.13
CA THR A 151 -3.32 8.99 -11.85
C THR A 151 -4.18 10.23 -12.08
N ILE A 152 -3.74 11.17 -12.92
CA ILE A 152 -4.54 12.35 -13.28
C ILE A 152 -5.84 11.95 -13.97
N ASN A 153 -5.77 11.03 -14.94
CA ASN A 153 -6.95 10.51 -15.64
C ASN A 153 -7.90 9.78 -14.68
N THR A 154 -7.37 9.05 -13.71
CA THR A 154 -8.19 8.38 -12.68
C THR A 154 -8.92 9.42 -11.83
N ILE A 155 -8.22 10.46 -11.37
CA ILE A 155 -8.81 11.55 -10.61
C ILE A 155 -9.89 12.26 -11.44
N ARG A 156 -9.62 12.60 -12.70
CA ARG A 156 -10.61 13.19 -13.61
C ARG A 156 -11.84 12.30 -13.79
N SER A 157 -11.61 11.01 -14.01
CA SER A 157 -12.71 10.05 -14.19
C SER A 157 -13.66 10.04 -13.00
N ILE A 158 -13.09 10.13 -11.78
CA ILE A 158 -13.85 10.18 -10.53
C ILE A 158 -14.72 11.44 -10.44
N PHE A 159 -14.16 12.62 -10.76
CA PHE A 159 -14.89 13.88 -10.64
C PHE A 159 -15.89 14.14 -11.78
N GLU A 160 -15.61 13.64 -13.00
CA GLU A 160 -16.53 13.70 -14.13
C GLU A 160 -17.62 12.61 -14.09
N GLY A 161 -17.47 11.59 -13.23
CA GLY A 161 -18.42 10.48 -13.13
C GLY A 161 -18.44 9.54 -14.33
N ARG A 162 -17.43 9.63 -15.22
CA ARG A 162 -17.27 8.80 -16.42
C ARG A 162 -15.79 8.48 -16.60
N GLN A 163 -15.46 7.40 -17.31
CA GLN A 163 -14.07 7.11 -17.62
C GLN A 163 -13.49 8.16 -18.58
N PHE A 164 -12.47 8.87 -18.10
CA PHE A 164 -11.70 9.81 -18.89
C PHE A 164 -10.61 9.04 -19.64
N ILE A 165 -10.78 8.91 -20.96
CA ILE A 165 -9.80 8.31 -21.85
C ILE A 165 -9.05 9.45 -22.53
N ASP A 166 -7.87 9.77 -22.02
CA ASP A 166 -6.89 10.51 -22.81
C ASP A 166 -6.05 9.50 -23.59
N CYS A 167 -6.06 9.56 -24.92
CA CYS A 167 -5.39 8.61 -25.81
C CYS A 167 -3.84 8.57 -25.66
N LEU A 168 -3.28 9.35 -24.72
CA LEU A 168 -1.85 9.46 -24.42
C LEU A 168 -1.36 8.51 -23.31
N ALA A 169 -2.25 7.79 -22.60
CA ALA A 169 -1.85 6.80 -21.60
C ALA A 169 -1.31 5.54 -22.28
N ALA A 170 -0.03 5.56 -22.65
CA ALA A 170 0.61 4.49 -23.40
C ALA A 170 0.57 3.14 -22.68
N ALA A 171 -0.06 2.16 -23.33
CA ALA A 171 0.11 0.75 -23.00
C ALA A 171 1.57 0.34 -23.27
N GLY A 172 2.39 0.26 -22.22
CA GLY A 172 3.67 -0.45 -22.26
C GLY A 172 4.82 0.23 -23.02
N SER A 173 4.77 1.54 -23.30
CA SER A 173 5.88 2.24 -23.94
C SER A 173 7.08 2.43 -22.99
N THR A 174 8.29 2.24 -23.53
CA THR A 174 9.59 2.52 -22.88
C THR A 174 10.01 3.99 -23.01
N THR A 175 9.23 4.85 -23.65
CA THR A 175 9.55 6.27 -23.85
C THR A 175 8.56 7.17 -23.09
N SER A 176 9.02 8.32 -22.60
CA SER A 176 8.15 9.30 -21.94
C SER A 176 7.23 9.96 -22.97
N HIS A 177 5.91 9.78 -22.82
CA HIS A 177 4.91 10.45 -23.67
C HIS A 177 4.69 11.90 -23.25
N THR A 178 4.72 12.17 -21.93
CA THR A 178 4.75 13.53 -21.40
C THR A 178 6.17 14.07 -21.59
N LEU A 179 6.33 15.02 -22.50
CA LEU A 179 7.58 15.76 -22.72
C LEU A 179 7.52 17.20 -22.18
N CYS A 180 6.30 17.67 -21.91
CA CYS A 180 6.02 19.05 -21.51
C CYS A 180 5.55 19.15 -20.05
N TYR A 181 5.72 20.33 -19.47
CA TYR A 181 5.09 20.72 -18.22
C TYR A 181 3.62 21.06 -18.49
N GLU A 182 2.72 20.20 -18.01
CA GLU A 182 1.28 20.27 -18.30
C GLU A 182 0.46 20.40 -17.02
N ARG A 183 -0.44 21.39 -16.98
CA ARG A 183 -1.36 21.66 -15.87
C ARG A 183 -2.76 21.12 -16.20
N PHE A 184 -3.24 20.27 -15.31
CA PHE A 184 -4.54 19.65 -15.39
C PHE A 184 -5.42 20.17 -14.24
N GLN A 185 -6.32 21.08 -14.56
CA GLN A 185 -7.37 21.49 -13.64
C GLN A 185 -8.46 20.42 -13.57
N ILE A 186 -9.03 20.22 -12.38
CA ILE A 186 -10.21 19.39 -12.18
C ILE A 186 -11.43 20.28 -12.26
N ALA A 187 -12.37 19.96 -13.14
CA ALA A 187 -13.63 20.66 -13.27
C ALA A 187 -14.78 19.65 -13.46
N ASN A 188 -15.98 20.05 -13.07
CA ASN A 188 -17.22 19.37 -13.43
C ASN A 188 -18.19 20.38 -14.09
N GLU A 189 -19.38 19.91 -14.44
CA GLU A 189 -20.46 20.75 -15.00
C GLU A 189 -20.91 21.88 -14.06
N GLU A 190 -20.63 21.77 -12.75
CA GLU A 190 -21.03 22.73 -11.71
C GLU A 190 -19.93 23.77 -11.39
N GLY A 191 -18.70 23.60 -11.89
CA GLY A 191 -17.59 24.53 -11.66
C GLY A 191 -16.20 23.88 -11.65
N SER A 192 -15.16 24.69 -11.45
CA SER A 192 -13.81 24.19 -11.23
C SER A 192 -13.57 23.87 -9.76
N PHE A 193 -12.91 22.74 -9.51
CA PHE A 193 -12.41 22.42 -8.18
C PHE A 193 -11.15 23.25 -7.90
N PRO A 194 -10.87 23.57 -6.63
CA PRO A 194 -9.70 24.37 -6.25
C PRO A 194 -8.41 23.53 -6.26
N PHE A 195 -8.26 22.60 -7.21
CA PHE A 195 -7.13 21.68 -7.34
C PHE A 195 -6.66 21.61 -8.80
N ALA A 196 -5.34 21.71 -8.99
CA ALA A 196 -4.70 21.35 -10.25
C ALA A 196 -3.50 20.43 -10.03
N PHE A 197 -3.29 19.55 -11.01
CA PHE A 197 -2.19 18.61 -11.05
C PHE A 197 -1.25 19.02 -12.17
N ASN A 198 0.03 19.12 -11.86
CA ASN A 198 1.07 19.39 -12.83
C ASN A 198 1.82 18.10 -13.13
N ASP A 199 1.68 17.60 -14.36
CA ASP A 199 2.45 16.45 -14.84
C ASP A 199 3.76 16.91 -15.47
N ILE A 200 4.78 16.08 -15.34
CA ILE A 200 6.11 16.33 -15.90
C ILE A 200 6.65 15.07 -16.57
N MET A 201 7.65 15.25 -17.41
CA MET A 201 8.39 14.15 -18.03
C MET A 201 8.88 13.15 -16.99
N GLY A 202 8.77 11.85 -17.30
CA GLY A 202 9.29 10.81 -16.40
C GLY A 202 10.79 11.00 -16.13
N ALA A 203 11.21 10.77 -14.89
CA ALA A 203 12.62 10.84 -14.51
C ALA A 203 13.23 9.43 -14.56
N GLU A 204 14.41 9.30 -15.16
CA GLU A 204 15.21 8.07 -15.14
C GLU A 204 16.64 8.41 -14.70
N THR A 205 17.51 7.39 -14.66
CA THR A 205 18.89 7.52 -14.18
C THR A 205 19.77 8.41 -15.07
N TYR A 206 19.65 8.26 -16.39
CA TYR A 206 20.48 8.95 -17.38
C TYR A 206 19.65 9.75 -18.40
N SER A 207 18.34 9.81 -18.19
CA SER A 207 17.33 10.36 -19.09
C SER A 207 16.19 10.95 -18.26
N GLY A 208 15.33 11.75 -18.89
CA GLY A 208 14.18 12.35 -18.22
C GLY A 208 14.49 13.68 -17.53
N VAL A 209 13.51 14.20 -16.77
CA VAL A 209 13.58 15.54 -16.18
C VAL A 209 14.73 15.68 -15.17
N LEU A 210 15.46 16.80 -15.21
CA LEU A 210 16.55 17.10 -14.28
C LEU A 210 16.02 17.45 -12.87
N SER A 211 16.82 17.22 -11.83
CA SER A 211 16.40 17.50 -10.45
C SER A 211 16.15 18.99 -10.25
N GLU A 212 16.98 19.81 -10.90
CA GLU A 212 16.98 21.26 -10.90
C GLU A 212 15.69 21.81 -11.51
N ASP A 213 15.20 21.18 -12.58
CA ASP A 213 13.92 21.54 -13.21
C ASP A 213 12.73 21.13 -12.33
N ILE A 214 12.78 19.97 -11.67
CA ILE A 214 11.75 19.58 -10.69
C ILE A 214 11.72 20.61 -9.55
N ILE A 215 12.88 21.01 -9.03
CA ILE A 215 12.98 22.01 -7.97
C ILE A 215 12.49 23.38 -8.46
N SER A 216 12.77 23.73 -9.71
CA SER A 216 12.27 24.97 -10.33
C SER A 216 10.75 24.95 -10.50
N ALA A 217 10.16 23.80 -10.87
CA ALA A 217 8.72 23.61 -10.91
C ALA A 217 8.10 23.75 -9.51
N LEU A 218 8.70 23.14 -8.48
CA LEU A 218 8.25 23.28 -7.08
C LEU A 218 8.18 24.75 -6.63
N LYS A 219 9.16 25.55 -7.05
CA LYS A 219 9.24 26.98 -6.76
C LYS A 219 8.32 27.85 -7.64
N GLY A 220 7.64 27.29 -8.63
CA GLY A 220 6.77 28.03 -9.55
C GLY A 220 7.50 28.78 -10.67
N HIS A 221 8.78 28.44 -10.92
CA HIS A 221 9.58 29.08 -11.96
C HIS A 221 9.31 28.55 -13.37
N ILE A 222 8.57 27.45 -13.52
CA ILE A 222 8.27 26.84 -14.83
C ILE A 222 6.84 27.21 -15.26
N LYS A 223 6.70 27.70 -16.49
CA LYS A 223 5.40 27.98 -17.12
C LYS A 223 4.89 26.80 -17.94
N GLU A 224 3.58 26.76 -18.14
CA GLU A 224 2.86 25.81 -18.98
C GLU A 224 3.49 25.67 -20.37
N GLY A 225 3.56 24.44 -20.87
CA GLY A 225 4.07 24.14 -22.22
C GLY A 225 5.59 24.06 -22.33
N TYR A 226 6.34 24.24 -21.23
CA TYR A 226 7.79 24.02 -21.24
C TYR A 226 8.14 22.57 -21.56
N THR A 227 8.91 22.34 -22.64
CA THR A 227 9.46 21.02 -22.96
C THR A 227 10.76 20.78 -22.20
N PHE A 228 10.81 19.72 -21.40
CA PHE A 228 11.98 19.39 -20.60
C PHE A 228 13.16 18.91 -21.47
N ASN A 229 14.37 19.34 -21.11
CA ASN A 229 15.61 18.88 -21.72
C ASN A 229 16.37 17.99 -20.72
N SER A 230 16.84 16.83 -21.16
CA SER A 230 17.55 15.87 -20.30
C SER A 230 19.01 16.23 -20.02
N GLU A 231 19.56 17.22 -20.72
CA GLU A 231 20.96 17.63 -20.65
C GLU A 231 21.15 18.99 -19.99
N THR A 232 20.22 19.92 -20.20
CA THR A 232 20.33 21.30 -19.70
C THR A 232 19.09 21.73 -18.93
N GLN A 233 19.30 22.35 -17.77
CA GLN A 233 18.22 22.93 -16.96
C GLN A 233 17.59 24.15 -17.65
N LEU A 234 16.37 24.50 -17.24
CA LEU A 234 15.69 25.71 -17.69
C LEU A 234 16.52 26.98 -17.39
N SER A 235 16.87 27.72 -18.45
CA SER A 235 17.54 29.02 -18.33
C SER A 235 16.60 30.11 -17.84
N GLU A 236 17.09 31.01 -16.98
CA GLU A 236 16.36 32.20 -16.53
C GLU A 236 16.01 33.19 -17.67
N SER A 237 16.72 33.10 -18.80
CA SER A 237 16.42 33.88 -20.01
C SER A 237 15.28 33.28 -20.85
N SER A 238 14.83 32.07 -20.54
CA SER A 238 13.75 31.40 -21.28
C SER A 238 12.42 32.13 -21.10
N LEU A 239 11.62 32.17 -22.18
CA LEU A 239 10.23 32.67 -22.13
C LEU A 239 9.36 31.86 -21.15
N TYR A 240 9.70 30.58 -20.97
CA TYR A 240 9.04 29.67 -20.05
C TYR A 240 9.51 29.80 -18.58
N TYR A 241 10.49 30.66 -18.30
CA TYR A 241 10.94 30.94 -16.94
C TYR A 241 10.09 32.06 -16.33
N ASN A 242 9.53 31.79 -15.14
CA ASN A 242 8.87 32.77 -14.31
C ASN A 242 9.88 33.34 -13.31
N LYS A 243 10.30 34.59 -13.50
CA LYS A 243 11.32 35.24 -12.67
C LYS A 243 10.87 35.48 -11.23
N ASN A 244 9.60 35.78 -11.03
CA ASN A 244 9.05 36.21 -9.74
C ASN A 244 7.81 35.38 -9.40
N PRO A 245 7.97 34.09 -9.03
CA PRO A 245 6.84 33.23 -8.74
C PRO A 245 6.10 33.68 -7.47
N THR A 246 4.78 33.78 -7.60
CA THR A 246 3.86 33.98 -6.48
C THR A 246 3.60 32.68 -5.73
N LEU A 247 2.90 32.73 -4.60
CA LEU A 247 2.47 31.51 -3.91
C LEU A 247 1.54 30.67 -4.81
N SER A 248 0.69 31.30 -5.62
CA SER A 248 -0.19 30.63 -6.58
C SER A 248 0.56 29.95 -7.73
N ASP A 249 1.79 30.36 -8.02
CA ASP A 249 2.65 29.70 -9.03
C ASP A 249 3.37 28.48 -8.43
N GLN A 250 3.62 28.47 -7.12
CA GLN A 250 4.33 27.41 -6.43
C GLN A 250 3.51 26.13 -6.34
N MET A 251 4.23 25.01 -6.18
CA MET A 251 3.60 23.74 -5.87
C MET A 251 3.32 23.65 -4.38
N HIS A 252 2.13 23.18 -4.05
CA HIS A 252 1.62 23.09 -2.69
C HIS A 252 1.80 21.69 -2.09
N CYS A 253 2.03 20.68 -2.92
CA CYS A 253 2.40 19.33 -2.51
C CYS A 253 3.16 18.61 -3.65
N LEU A 254 4.14 17.80 -3.28
CA LEU A 254 4.90 16.96 -4.19
C LEU A 254 4.42 15.51 -4.07
N VAL A 255 3.93 14.94 -5.17
CA VAL A 255 3.41 13.57 -5.26
C VAL A 255 4.38 12.70 -6.05
N PHE A 256 5.11 11.83 -5.35
CA PHE A 256 5.95 10.83 -6.01
C PHE A 256 5.12 9.61 -6.41
N VAL A 257 4.99 9.37 -7.72
CA VAL A 257 4.29 8.19 -8.25
C VAL A 257 5.30 7.07 -8.41
N MET A 258 5.10 5.96 -7.68
CA MET A 258 6.03 4.84 -7.63
C MET A 258 5.32 3.50 -7.85
N PRO A 259 5.70 2.71 -8.86
CA PRO A 259 5.09 1.40 -9.12
C PRO A 259 5.49 0.36 -8.06
N ALA A 260 4.50 -0.20 -7.35
CA ALA A 260 4.69 -1.16 -6.27
C ALA A 260 5.42 -2.44 -6.72
N ASP A 261 5.16 -2.90 -7.94
CA ASP A 261 5.74 -4.09 -8.55
C ASP A 261 7.24 -3.93 -8.85
N LYS A 262 7.74 -2.68 -8.91
CA LYS A 262 9.13 -2.37 -9.29
C LYS A 262 9.95 -1.69 -8.20
N ILE A 263 9.45 -1.56 -6.96
CA ILE A 263 10.19 -0.88 -5.87
C ILE A 263 11.57 -1.50 -5.66
N SER A 264 11.67 -2.82 -5.59
CA SER A 264 12.96 -3.49 -5.32
C SER A 264 13.93 -3.51 -6.51
N THR A 265 13.48 -3.13 -7.71
CA THR A 265 14.30 -3.09 -8.93
C THR A 265 14.58 -1.66 -9.39
N GLN A 266 14.24 -0.65 -8.58
CA GLN A 266 14.54 0.73 -8.91
C GLN A 266 16.05 0.96 -8.90
N ASP A 267 16.52 1.73 -9.87
CA ASP A 267 17.93 2.09 -9.95
C ASP A 267 18.33 3.00 -8.78
N THR A 268 19.47 2.69 -8.15
CA THR A 268 19.93 3.40 -6.96
C THR A 268 20.25 4.88 -7.24
N LYS A 269 20.77 5.21 -8.42
CA LYS A 269 21.05 6.60 -8.80
C LYS A 269 19.76 7.37 -9.04
N PHE A 270 18.74 6.75 -9.63
CA PHE A 270 17.40 7.32 -9.71
C PHE A 270 16.85 7.63 -8.30
N MET A 271 16.95 6.69 -7.36
CA MET A 271 16.48 6.93 -5.99
C MET A 271 17.26 8.04 -5.28
N GLN A 272 18.57 8.17 -5.52
CA GLN A 272 19.37 9.30 -5.04
C GLN A 272 18.92 10.65 -5.62
N LYS A 273 18.60 10.68 -6.92
CA LYS A 273 18.01 11.85 -7.59
C LYS A 273 16.69 12.25 -6.93
N MET A 274 15.81 11.30 -6.65
CA MET A 274 14.53 11.60 -5.99
C MET A 274 14.71 12.05 -4.54
N LYS A 275 15.66 11.47 -3.80
CA LYS A 275 16.02 11.94 -2.44
C LYS A 275 16.47 13.41 -2.43
N SER A 276 17.21 13.86 -3.45
CA SER A 276 17.65 15.27 -3.52
C SER A 276 16.45 16.22 -3.67
N VAL A 277 15.48 15.83 -4.51
CA VAL A 277 14.23 16.56 -4.69
C VAL A 277 13.39 16.57 -3.41
N VAL A 278 13.25 15.42 -2.72
CA VAL A 278 12.56 15.34 -1.41
C VAL A 278 13.22 16.27 -0.39
N LYS A 279 14.56 16.28 -0.34
CA LYS A 279 15.32 17.15 0.56
C LYS A 279 15.07 18.64 0.26
N ALA A 280 15.01 19.02 -1.01
CA ALA A 280 14.67 20.38 -1.43
C ALA A 280 13.21 20.74 -1.10
N ALA A 281 12.25 19.86 -1.34
CA ALA A 281 10.85 20.06 -0.96
C ALA A 281 10.71 20.26 0.56
N SER A 282 11.40 19.42 1.33
CA SER A 282 11.44 19.47 2.79
C SER A 282 12.01 20.79 3.32
N SER A 283 13.10 21.30 2.74
CA SER A 283 13.68 22.60 3.14
C SER A 283 12.78 23.79 2.82
N MET A 284 11.93 23.67 1.80
CA MET A 284 10.89 24.66 1.46
C MET A 284 9.63 24.54 2.33
N GLY A 285 9.50 23.44 3.09
CA GLY A 285 8.33 23.09 3.88
C GLY A 285 7.19 22.48 3.06
N ILE A 286 7.42 22.17 1.78
CA ILE A 286 6.41 21.61 0.89
C ILE A 286 6.14 20.16 1.32
N PRO A 287 4.87 19.80 1.61
CA PRO A 287 4.51 18.43 1.93
C PRO A 287 4.80 17.54 0.73
N HIS A 288 5.33 16.35 0.99
CA HIS A 288 5.67 15.38 -0.04
C HIS A 288 5.18 13.99 0.38
N VAL A 289 4.61 13.29 -0.58
CA VAL A 289 3.91 12.01 -0.40
C VAL A 289 4.28 11.05 -1.52
N VAL A 290 3.94 9.78 -1.34
CA VAL A 290 4.12 8.76 -2.38
C VAL A 290 2.77 8.16 -2.75
N PHE A 291 2.44 8.19 -4.03
CA PHE A 291 1.37 7.38 -4.61
C PHE A 291 1.98 6.10 -5.14
N MET A 292 1.75 5.02 -4.41
CA MET A 292 2.30 3.71 -4.75
C MET A 292 1.31 2.99 -5.67
N THR A 293 1.55 3.04 -6.99
CA THR A 293 0.66 2.51 -8.04
C THR A 293 0.89 1.02 -8.28
N ARG A 294 0.09 0.38 -9.15
CA ARG A 294 0.26 -1.03 -9.57
C ARG A 294 0.26 -2.04 -8.41
N VAL A 295 -0.55 -1.76 -7.39
CA VAL A 295 -0.67 -2.57 -6.17
C VAL A 295 -1.23 -3.97 -6.44
N ASP A 296 -2.04 -4.08 -7.50
CA ASP A 296 -2.60 -5.31 -8.04
C ASP A 296 -1.52 -6.22 -8.65
N LEU A 297 -0.55 -5.65 -9.37
CA LEU A 297 0.58 -6.41 -9.92
C LEU A 297 1.55 -6.84 -8.82
N ALA A 298 1.74 -6.00 -7.79
CA ALA A 298 2.60 -6.33 -6.66
C ALA A 298 1.98 -7.38 -5.74
N CYS A 299 0.65 -7.50 -5.67
CA CYS A 299 -0.03 -8.35 -4.70
C CYS A 299 -1.27 -9.07 -5.28
N PRO A 300 -1.25 -10.41 -5.36
CA PRO A 300 -2.41 -11.19 -5.80
C PRO A 300 -3.66 -11.00 -4.94
N LEU A 301 -3.51 -10.75 -3.63
CA LEU A 301 -4.66 -10.48 -2.74
C LEU A 301 -5.36 -9.18 -3.13
N ALA A 302 -4.60 -8.11 -3.39
CA ALA A 302 -5.12 -6.83 -3.83
C ALA A 302 -5.70 -6.90 -5.26
N LYS A 303 -5.11 -7.73 -6.13
CA LYS A 303 -5.65 -7.99 -7.48
C LYS A 303 -7.01 -8.68 -7.44
N LYS A 304 -7.19 -9.64 -6.52
CA LYS A 304 -8.46 -10.36 -6.37
C LYS A 304 -9.54 -9.48 -5.74
N ASP A 305 -9.17 -8.70 -4.72
CA ASP A 305 -10.05 -7.80 -4.00
C ASP A 305 -9.21 -6.66 -3.41
N LEU A 306 -9.43 -5.46 -3.94
CA LEU A 306 -8.66 -4.26 -3.63
C LEU A 306 -8.81 -3.84 -2.17
N GLN A 307 -9.89 -4.24 -1.49
CA GLN A 307 -10.08 -3.98 -0.05
C GLN A 307 -9.09 -4.73 0.83
N ASN A 308 -8.34 -5.69 0.26
CA ASN A 308 -7.25 -6.38 0.94
C ASN A 308 -5.88 -5.72 0.75
N VAL A 309 -5.79 -4.54 0.11
CA VAL A 309 -4.52 -3.83 -0.11
C VAL A 309 -3.77 -3.60 1.21
N TYR A 310 -4.50 -3.20 2.27
CA TYR A 310 -3.97 -2.99 3.62
C TYR A 310 -3.98 -4.25 4.49
N LYS A 311 -4.18 -5.43 3.91
CA LYS A 311 -3.98 -6.76 4.51
C LYS A 311 -2.83 -7.53 3.84
N SER A 312 -2.19 -6.94 2.84
CA SER A 312 -1.08 -7.55 2.11
C SER A 312 0.29 -7.30 2.73
N LYS A 313 0.97 -8.36 3.19
CA LYS A 313 2.38 -8.27 3.64
C LYS A 313 3.27 -7.59 2.60
N LYS A 314 3.14 -8.00 1.34
CA LYS A 314 3.94 -7.52 0.24
C LYS A 314 3.79 -6.02 0.02
N ILE A 315 2.57 -5.49 0.12
CA ILE A 315 2.31 -4.05 0.04
C ILE A 315 2.94 -3.34 1.25
N LYS A 316 2.76 -3.86 2.46
CA LYS A 316 3.37 -3.28 3.67
C LYS A 316 4.90 -3.20 3.57
N ASP A 317 5.55 -4.30 3.20
CA ASP A 317 7.01 -4.37 3.04
C ASP A 317 7.49 -3.40 1.96
N ASN A 318 6.76 -3.28 0.85
CA ASN A 318 7.05 -2.33 -0.21
C ASN A 318 6.96 -0.88 0.26
N MET A 319 5.96 -0.54 1.07
CA MET A 319 5.83 0.80 1.67
C MET A 319 6.99 1.09 2.63
N GLU A 320 7.39 0.13 3.45
CA GLU A 320 8.53 0.28 4.37
C GLU A 320 9.85 0.48 3.63
N LYS A 321 10.07 -0.27 2.55
CA LYS A 321 11.24 -0.08 1.66
C LYS A 321 11.22 1.30 1.02
N CYS A 322 10.11 1.69 0.41
CA CYS A 322 9.95 3.01 -0.21
C CYS A 322 10.19 4.14 0.81
N SER A 323 9.70 3.96 2.05
CA SER A 323 9.91 4.89 3.15
C SER A 323 11.40 5.10 3.46
N TYR A 324 12.15 4.01 3.60
CA TYR A 324 13.60 4.04 3.81
C TYR A 324 14.35 4.64 2.62
N GLU A 325 13.95 4.31 1.40
CA GLU A 325 14.62 4.72 0.18
C GLU A 325 14.30 6.15 -0.27
N LEU A 326 13.21 6.77 0.15
CA LEU A 326 12.92 8.17 -0.19
C LEU A 326 13.01 9.12 1.02
N GLY A 327 13.06 8.58 2.24
CA GLY A 327 13.00 9.39 3.47
C GLY A 327 11.61 9.94 3.73
N VAL A 328 10.57 9.30 3.21
CA VAL A 328 9.16 9.68 3.41
C VAL A 328 8.54 8.77 4.46
N THR A 329 7.84 9.31 5.44
CA THR A 329 7.21 8.49 6.49
C THR A 329 6.11 7.60 5.92
N VAL A 330 5.95 6.40 6.47
CA VAL A 330 5.01 5.39 5.95
C VAL A 330 3.58 5.97 5.85
N ASN A 331 3.13 6.78 6.81
CA ASN A 331 1.81 7.44 6.80
C ASN A 331 1.59 8.47 5.67
N ARG A 332 2.62 8.79 4.88
CA ARG A 332 2.56 9.63 3.67
C ARG A 332 2.73 8.81 2.39
N ILE A 333 2.66 7.49 2.48
CA ILE A 333 2.67 6.57 1.35
C ILE A 333 1.26 6.00 1.22
N PHE A 334 0.66 6.16 0.04
CA PHE A 334 -0.70 5.77 -0.29
C PHE A 334 -0.67 4.73 -1.42
N PRO A 335 -0.97 3.46 -1.15
CA PRO A 335 -1.27 2.48 -2.19
C PRO A 335 -2.51 2.93 -2.97
N VAL A 336 -2.37 3.08 -4.28
CA VAL A 336 -3.46 3.47 -5.19
C VAL A 336 -3.50 2.55 -6.40
N LEU A 337 -4.67 2.44 -7.02
CA LEU A 337 -4.84 1.79 -8.32
C LEU A 337 -5.35 2.82 -9.32
N ASN A 338 -4.78 2.82 -10.52
CA ASN A 338 -5.24 3.67 -11.62
C ASN A 338 -6.10 2.83 -12.57
N TYR A 339 -7.09 3.46 -13.21
CA TYR A 339 -7.82 2.84 -14.31
C TYR A 339 -6.86 2.50 -15.45
N HIS A 340 -6.84 1.23 -15.85
CA HIS A 340 -6.03 0.76 -16.98
C HIS A 340 -6.68 -0.43 -17.70
N ASP A 341 -7.32 -1.35 -16.96
CA ASP A 341 -8.00 -2.52 -17.53
C ASP A 341 -9.53 -2.42 -17.47
N GLN A 342 -10.07 -1.57 -16.59
CA GLN A 342 -11.50 -1.48 -16.36
C GLN A 342 -12.15 -0.62 -17.44
N ILE A 343 -13.31 -1.05 -17.93
CA ILE A 343 -14.16 -0.33 -18.89
C ILE A 343 -15.33 0.43 -18.22
N HIS A 344 -15.51 0.22 -16.91
CA HIS A 344 -16.53 0.86 -16.09
C HIS A 344 -15.89 1.43 -14.84
N MET A 345 -16.55 2.43 -14.24
CA MET A 345 -16.14 2.98 -12.96
C MET A 345 -16.18 1.89 -11.88
N ASN A 346 -15.19 1.87 -11.01
CA ASN A 346 -15.04 0.93 -9.91
C ASN A 346 -14.93 1.71 -8.59
N GLU A 347 -15.83 1.44 -7.66
CA GLU A 347 -15.91 2.18 -6.40
C GLU A 347 -14.68 1.98 -5.50
N ASP A 348 -14.08 0.78 -5.48
CA ASP A 348 -12.89 0.53 -4.66
C ASP A 348 -11.68 1.32 -5.18
N ILE A 349 -11.49 1.39 -6.51
CA ILE A 349 -10.47 2.23 -7.15
C ILE A 349 -10.68 3.69 -6.77
N ASN A 350 -11.94 4.16 -6.86
CA ASN A 350 -12.30 5.52 -6.50
C ASN A 350 -12.00 5.80 -5.02
N CYS A 351 -12.34 4.88 -4.12
CA CYS A 351 -12.12 5.06 -2.68
C CYS A 351 -10.65 5.19 -2.34
N LEU A 352 -9.75 4.36 -2.90
CA LEU A 352 -8.32 4.51 -2.66
C LEU A 352 -7.76 5.84 -3.17
N MET A 353 -8.17 6.25 -4.36
CA MET A 353 -7.70 7.51 -4.93
C MET A 353 -8.25 8.73 -4.16
N LEU A 354 -9.53 8.68 -3.77
CA LEU A 354 -10.18 9.74 -3.01
C LEU A 354 -9.64 9.86 -1.59
N ASP A 355 -9.33 8.75 -0.92
CA ASP A 355 -8.68 8.77 0.40
C ASP A 355 -7.32 9.47 0.31
N ALA A 356 -6.48 9.04 -0.65
CA ALA A 356 -5.17 9.66 -0.88
C ALA A 356 -5.30 11.15 -1.24
N LEU A 357 -6.22 11.50 -2.15
CA LEU A 357 -6.47 12.87 -2.58
C LEU A 357 -6.92 13.76 -1.40
N THR A 358 -7.83 13.25 -0.57
CA THR A 358 -8.32 13.96 0.61
C THR A 358 -7.17 14.31 1.55
N GLN A 359 -6.28 13.36 1.84
CA GLN A 359 -5.14 13.61 2.73
C GLN A 359 -4.18 14.68 2.16
N ILE A 360 -3.83 14.58 0.87
CA ILE A 360 -2.87 15.52 0.27
C ILE A 360 -3.45 16.93 0.15
N THR A 361 -4.77 17.05 -0.05
CA THR A 361 -5.48 18.33 -0.06
C THR A 361 -5.34 19.04 1.28
N TYR A 362 -5.57 18.36 2.40
CA TYR A 362 -5.39 18.96 3.71
C TYR A 362 -3.92 19.32 3.98
N PHE A 363 -2.96 18.47 3.59
CA PHE A 363 -1.54 18.79 3.74
C PHE A 363 -1.13 20.04 2.96
N ALA A 364 -1.60 20.18 1.72
CA ALA A 364 -1.34 21.33 0.87
C ALA A 364 -1.98 22.62 1.45
N ASN A 365 -3.22 22.54 1.92
CA ASN A 365 -3.90 23.68 2.55
C ASN A 365 -3.18 24.15 3.82
N ASP A 366 -2.76 23.22 4.69
CA ASP A 366 -1.99 23.52 5.89
C ASP A 366 -0.66 24.22 5.56
N TYR A 367 0.00 23.81 4.47
CA TYR A 367 1.21 24.45 3.99
C TYR A 367 0.96 25.90 3.55
N VAL A 368 -0.10 26.13 2.76
CA VAL A 368 -0.50 27.47 2.30
C VAL A 368 -0.80 28.39 3.48
N LEU A 369 -1.57 27.92 4.47
CA LEU A 369 -1.86 28.67 5.71
C LEU A 369 -0.61 29.06 6.49
N LYS A 370 0.35 28.13 6.62
CA LYS A 370 1.63 28.39 7.29
C LYS A 370 2.52 29.37 6.53
N LYS A 371 2.42 29.43 5.20
CA LYS A 371 3.20 30.36 4.37
C LYS A 371 2.64 31.77 4.43
N SER A 372 1.32 31.94 4.32
CA SER A 372 0.71 33.28 4.35
C SER A 372 0.83 33.94 5.72
N SER A 373 0.66 33.20 6.82
CA SER A 373 0.88 33.72 8.17
C SER A 373 2.31 34.23 8.38
N LYS A 374 3.32 33.53 7.85
CA LYS A 374 4.73 33.97 7.89
C LYS A 374 5.00 35.21 7.02
N GLN A 375 4.28 35.38 5.91
CA GLN A 375 4.40 36.57 5.07
C GLN A 375 3.82 37.80 5.78
N GLN A 376 2.69 37.65 6.47
CA GLN A 376 2.09 38.74 7.27
C GLN A 376 3.03 39.20 8.41
N SER A 377 3.64 38.27 9.15
CA SER A 377 4.57 38.60 10.25
C SER A 377 5.92 39.24 9.84
N LYS A 378 6.23 39.29 8.53
CA LYS A 378 7.47 39.90 8.01
C LYS A 378 7.27 41.33 7.47
N CYS A 379 6.01 41.76 7.34
CA CYS A 379 5.64 43.09 6.86
C CYS A 379 5.24 44.06 7.99
N GLU A 380 5.16 43.56 9.23
CA GLU A 380 5.13 44.33 10.48
C GLU A 380 6.56 44.50 11.01
#